data_AF-A0AAU4UE83-F1
#
_entry.id   AF-A0AAU4UE83-F1
#
_cell.length_a   1.000
_cell.length_b   1.000
_cell.length_c   1.000
_cell.angle_alpha   90.00
_cell.angle_beta   90.00
_cell.angle_gamma   90.00
#
_symmetry.space_group_name_H-M   'P 1'
#
loop_
_entity.id
_entity.type
_entity.pdbx_description
1 polymer ?
#
loop_
_entity_poly.entity_id
_entity_poly.type
_entity_poly.pdbx_seq_one_letter_code
_entity_poly.pdbx_strand_id
1 'polypeptide(L)'
;MGSVAGSNGKNGKQKTARDMILSLGLISLAAGVIYLFIPHDDSAPDLKRVDYRVELLTARRAASYPVAAPEGLSADWKATSVRFSGENFDRWHLGLHDSEGEYVTVEQSTQKPSVFIADATQSARETKVTQRIGDATWTRYEGEKYDALVLREKGSTTVVAGTAPFDRLTKVAQALRTA
;
A
#
# COMPACT_ATOMS: atom_id res chain seq x y z
N MET A 1 -47.50 -66.59 -28.21
CA MET A 1 -47.22 -65.19 -27.84
C MET A 1 -45.91 -65.14 -27.08
N GLY A 2 -44.91 -64.43 -27.61
CA GLY A 2 -43.59 -64.29 -26.96
C GLY A 2 -43.62 -63.22 -25.86
N SER A 3 -43.06 -63.54 -24.71
CA SER A 3 -42.83 -62.62 -23.59
C SER A 3 -41.43 -62.01 -23.75
N VAL A 4 -41.34 -60.68 -23.88
CA VAL A 4 -40.07 -59.95 -23.79
C VAL A 4 -39.94 -59.40 -22.38
N ALA A 5 -39.07 -60.03 -21.59
CA ALA A 5 -38.64 -59.51 -20.30
C ALA A 5 -37.57 -58.44 -20.51
N GLY A 6 -37.87 -57.22 -20.05
CA GLY A 6 -36.87 -56.16 -19.89
C GLY A 6 -35.92 -56.46 -18.73
N SER A 7 -34.62 -56.30 -18.97
CA SER A 7 -33.54 -56.31 -17.96
C SER A 7 -32.46 -55.34 -18.43
N ASN A 8 -31.79 -54.50 -17.65
CA ASN A 8 -31.93 -54.04 -16.28
C ASN A 8 -30.89 -52.90 -16.19
N GLY A 9 -31.31 -51.64 -16.01
CA GLY A 9 -30.43 -50.48 -15.98
C GLY A 9 -29.70 -50.35 -14.64
N LYS A 10 -28.49 -50.91 -14.51
CA LYS A 10 -27.65 -50.75 -13.29
C LYS A 10 -26.21 -50.28 -13.55
N ASN A 11 -25.91 -49.75 -14.75
CA ASN A 11 -24.52 -49.43 -15.13
C ASN A 11 -24.21 -47.92 -15.28
N GLY A 12 -25.20 -47.03 -15.08
CA GLY A 12 -25.01 -45.59 -15.26
C GLY A 12 -24.40 -44.88 -14.04
N LYS A 13 -24.99 -45.08 -12.85
CA LYS A 13 -24.67 -44.29 -11.64
C LYS A 13 -23.25 -44.53 -11.09
N GLN A 14 -22.75 -45.77 -11.15
CA GLN A 14 -21.39 -46.11 -10.69
C GLN A 14 -20.31 -45.54 -11.62
N LYS A 15 -20.58 -45.46 -12.93
CA LYS A 15 -19.67 -44.80 -13.88
C LYS A 15 -19.61 -43.31 -13.59
N THR A 16 -20.76 -42.66 -13.42
CA THR A 16 -20.81 -41.22 -13.09
C THR A 16 -20.07 -40.88 -11.79
N ALA A 17 -20.27 -41.66 -10.71
CA ALA A 17 -19.56 -41.44 -9.45
C ALA A 17 -18.04 -41.66 -9.57
N ARG A 18 -17.63 -42.72 -10.28
CA ARG A 18 -16.20 -43.00 -10.54
C ARG A 18 -15.57 -41.91 -11.40
N ASP A 19 -16.27 -41.46 -12.42
CA ASP A 19 -15.80 -40.41 -13.34
C ASP A 19 -15.72 -39.05 -12.63
N MET A 20 -16.64 -38.76 -11.70
CA MET A 20 -16.54 -37.55 -10.85
C MET A 20 -15.37 -37.61 -9.86
N ILE A 21 -15.09 -38.78 -9.27
CA ILE A 21 -13.93 -38.92 -8.37
C ILE A 21 -12.63 -38.79 -9.17
N LEU A 22 -12.58 -39.34 -10.38
CA LEU A 22 -11.44 -39.20 -11.29
C LEU A 22 -11.27 -37.76 -11.76
N SER A 23 -12.35 -37.06 -12.10
CA SER A 23 -12.27 -35.65 -12.51
C SER A 23 -11.85 -34.75 -11.35
N LEU A 24 -12.36 -35.00 -10.13
CA LEU A 24 -11.94 -34.28 -8.93
C LEU A 24 -10.46 -34.52 -8.64
N GLY A 25 -10.00 -35.77 -8.69
CA GLY A 25 -8.59 -36.11 -8.52
C GLY A 25 -7.68 -35.45 -9.55
N LEU A 26 -8.11 -35.40 -10.82
CA LEU A 26 -7.37 -34.73 -11.88
C LEU A 26 -7.28 -33.21 -11.66
N ILE A 27 -8.39 -32.57 -11.26
CA ILE A 27 -8.42 -31.14 -10.95
C ILE A 27 -7.55 -30.84 -9.72
N SER A 28 -7.63 -31.65 -8.66
CA SER A 28 -6.79 -31.50 -7.46
C SER A 28 -5.31 -31.69 -7.76
N LEU A 29 -4.95 -32.65 -8.62
CA LEU A 29 -3.57 -32.85 -9.07
C LEU A 29 -3.08 -31.62 -9.86
N ALA A 30 -3.88 -31.12 -10.80
CA ALA A 30 -3.56 -29.91 -11.54
C ALA A 30 -3.40 -28.70 -10.61
N ALA A 31 -4.31 -28.52 -9.65
CA ALA A 31 -4.22 -27.46 -8.65
C ALA A 31 -2.97 -27.59 -7.77
N GLY A 32 -2.60 -28.81 -7.35
CA GLY A 32 -1.39 -29.10 -6.59
C GLY A 32 -0.11 -28.80 -7.38
N VAL A 33 -0.09 -29.13 -8.68
CA VAL A 33 1.02 -28.78 -9.57
C VAL A 33 1.13 -27.26 -9.71
N ILE A 34 0.02 -26.57 -9.96
CA ILE A 34 0.00 -25.09 -10.03
C ILE A 34 0.49 -24.49 -8.71
N TYR A 35 0.05 -25.04 -7.58
CA TYR A 35 0.47 -24.62 -6.24
C TYR A 35 1.99 -24.75 -6.03
N LEU A 36 2.61 -25.84 -6.51
CA LEU A 36 4.07 -26.03 -6.45
C LEU A 36 4.84 -24.99 -7.29
N PHE A 37 4.22 -24.43 -8.33
CA PHE A 37 4.80 -23.36 -9.15
C PHE A 37 4.50 -21.95 -8.63
N ILE A 38 3.59 -21.79 -7.67
CA ILE A 38 3.41 -20.53 -6.95
C ILE A 38 4.55 -20.42 -5.94
N PRO A 39 5.42 -19.40 -6.03
CA PRO A 39 6.47 -19.19 -5.03
C PRO A 39 5.80 -18.95 -3.68
N HIS A 40 5.99 -19.90 -2.76
CA HIS A 40 5.62 -19.76 -1.36
C HIS A 40 6.83 -19.23 -0.60
N ASP A 41 7.20 -17.99 -0.90
CA ASP A 41 8.12 -17.27 -0.04
C ASP A 41 7.27 -16.61 1.05
N ASP A 42 7.31 -17.19 2.27
CA ASP A 42 6.85 -16.53 3.50
C ASP A 42 7.78 -15.37 3.93
N SER A 43 8.83 -15.14 3.14
CA SER A 43 9.73 -14.00 3.26
C SER A 43 9.01 -12.74 2.77
N ALA A 44 8.98 -11.69 3.61
CA ALA A 44 8.45 -10.39 3.20
C ALA A 44 9.00 -10.01 1.82
N PRO A 45 8.15 -9.59 0.85
CA PRO A 45 8.58 -9.35 -0.52
C PRO A 45 9.79 -8.44 -0.52
N ASP A 46 10.83 -8.78 -1.28
CA ASP A 46 12.00 -7.90 -1.39
C ASP A 46 11.59 -6.61 -2.08
N LEU A 47 11.22 -5.63 -1.26
CA LEU A 47 10.76 -4.32 -1.71
C LEU A 47 11.94 -3.65 -2.43
N LYS A 48 11.84 -3.58 -3.76
CA LYS A 48 12.85 -2.95 -4.61
C LYS A 48 13.01 -1.49 -4.19
N ARG A 49 14.19 -1.16 -3.65
CA ARG A 49 14.54 0.22 -3.31
C ARG A 49 14.64 1.05 -4.58
N VAL A 50 13.97 2.20 -4.57
CA VAL A 50 14.07 3.22 -5.60
C VAL A 50 14.90 4.38 -5.08
N ASP A 51 15.86 4.85 -5.87
CA ASP A 51 16.52 6.13 -5.61
C ASP A 51 15.59 7.25 -6.08
N TYR A 52 15.22 8.16 -5.16
CA TYR A 52 14.28 9.25 -5.42
C TYR A 52 14.97 10.61 -5.55
N ARG A 53 16.30 10.66 -5.57
CA ARG A 53 17.07 11.91 -5.56
C ARG A 53 16.81 12.77 -6.80
N VAL A 54 16.67 12.16 -7.98
CA VAL A 54 16.45 12.90 -9.24
C VAL A 54 15.06 13.53 -9.25
N GLU A 55 14.05 12.76 -8.83
CA GLU A 55 12.67 13.20 -8.71
C GLU A 55 12.53 14.29 -7.65
N LEU A 56 13.20 14.15 -6.50
CA LEU A 56 13.23 15.16 -5.46
C LEU A 56 13.83 16.47 -5.95
N LEU A 57 14.97 16.43 -6.66
CA LEU A 57 15.60 17.62 -7.22
C LEU A 57 14.70 18.30 -8.27
N THR A 58 13.97 17.50 -9.06
CA THR A 58 13.01 18.00 -10.04
C THR A 58 11.82 18.66 -9.33
N ALA A 59 11.25 18.00 -8.32
CA ALA A 59 10.14 18.50 -7.52
C ALA A 59 10.52 19.80 -6.79
N ARG A 60 11.67 19.86 -6.11
CA ARG A 60 12.18 21.06 -5.42
C ARG A 60 12.39 22.26 -6.35
N ARG A 61 12.64 22.03 -7.65
CA ARG A 61 12.78 23.10 -8.66
C ARG A 61 11.45 23.55 -9.25
N ALA A 62 10.50 22.63 -9.41
CA ALA A 62 9.27 22.87 -10.13
C ALA A 62 8.09 23.27 -9.24
N ALA A 63 8.04 22.75 -8.01
CA ALA A 63 6.93 23.00 -7.09
C ALA A 63 6.93 24.44 -6.57
N SER A 64 5.73 24.96 -6.35
CA SER A 64 5.50 26.29 -5.75
C SER A 64 5.74 26.36 -4.23
N TYR A 65 6.15 25.25 -3.60
CA TYR A 65 6.40 25.13 -2.17
C TYR A 65 7.70 24.35 -1.89
N PRO A 66 8.31 24.49 -0.70
CA PRO A 66 9.50 23.74 -0.34
C PRO A 66 9.19 22.25 -0.16
N VAL A 67 9.54 21.43 -1.16
CA VAL A 67 9.32 19.97 -1.14
C VAL A 67 10.19 19.33 -0.06
N ALA A 68 9.53 18.63 0.85
CA ALA A 68 10.11 17.93 1.98
C ALA A 68 10.31 16.44 1.66
N ALA A 69 11.50 15.94 1.96
CA ALA A 69 11.83 14.52 1.92
C ALA A 69 12.67 14.16 3.15
N PRO A 70 12.60 12.90 3.63
CA PRO A 70 13.34 12.50 4.81
C PRO A 70 14.85 12.38 4.51
N GLU A 71 15.66 12.93 5.41
CA GLU A 71 17.11 12.83 5.38
C GLU A 71 17.62 12.20 6.68
N GLY A 72 18.65 11.35 6.59
CA GLY A 72 19.25 10.70 7.75
C GLY A 72 18.42 9.58 8.39
N LEU A 73 17.38 9.07 7.70
CA LEU A 73 16.75 7.81 8.10
C LEU A 73 17.75 6.65 8.01
N SER A 74 17.59 5.63 8.87
CA SER A 74 18.44 4.43 8.82
C SER A 74 18.30 3.72 7.48
N ALA A 75 19.31 2.91 7.14
CA ALA A 75 19.31 2.10 5.91
C ALA A 75 18.20 1.03 5.87
N ASP A 76 17.47 0.83 6.96
CA ASP A 76 16.34 -0.08 7.03
C ASP A 76 15.09 0.48 6.35
N TRP A 77 15.01 1.82 6.22
CA TRP A 77 13.96 2.45 5.44
C TRP A 77 14.21 2.26 3.95
N LYS A 78 13.23 1.71 3.24
CA LYS A 78 13.26 1.46 1.81
C LYS A 78 12.23 2.36 1.12
N ALA A 79 12.68 3.31 0.32
CA ALA A 79 11.79 4.02 -0.60
C ALA A 79 11.36 3.06 -1.72
N THR A 80 10.05 2.91 -1.94
CA THR A 80 9.47 1.96 -2.90
C THR A 80 8.72 2.64 -4.02
N SER A 81 8.28 3.89 -3.81
CA SER A 81 7.60 4.69 -4.81
C SER A 81 7.98 6.15 -4.66
N VAL A 82 8.15 6.83 -5.79
CA VAL A 82 8.34 8.28 -5.85
C VAL A 82 7.59 8.83 -7.05
N ARG A 83 6.92 9.97 -6.87
CA ARG A 83 6.27 10.69 -7.96
C ARG A 83 6.18 12.18 -7.66
N PHE A 84 6.38 12.98 -8.69
CA PHE A 84 6.03 14.40 -8.70
C PHE A 84 5.09 14.70 -9.86
N SER A 85 4.08 15.55 -9.64
CA SER A 85 3.09 15.94 -10.63
C SER A 85 2.76 17.43 -10.54
N GLY A 86 3.48 18.26 -11.29
CA GLY A 86 3.27 19.73 -11.34
C GLY A 86 1.86 20.14 -11.74
N GLU A 87 1.31 19.52 -12.78
CA GLU A 87 -0.02 19.84 -13.31
C GLU A 87 -1.20 19.48 -12.38
N ASN A 88 -0.96 18.59 -11.40
CA ASN A 88 -1.98 18.13 -10.46
C ASN A 88 -1.70 18.71 -9.08
N PHE A 89 -1.74 20.04 -8.99
CA PHE A 89 -1.54 20.79 -7.74
C PHE A 89 -0.16 20.55 -7.11
N ASP A 90 0.88 20.54 -7.96
CA ASP A 90 2.28 20.32 -7.56
C ASP A 90 2.44 19.12 -6.62
N ARG A 91 1.81 17.98 -6.91
CA ARG A 91 1.75 16.86 -5.97
C ARG A 91 3.09 16.15 -5.86
N TRP A 92 3.60 16.02 -4.63
CA TRP A 92 4.73 15.20 -4.26
C TRP A 92 4.27 13.94 -3.52
N HIS A 93 4.86 12.80 -3.87
CA HIS A 93 4.61 11.50 -3.26
C HIS A 93 5.93 10.76 -3.07
N LEU A 94 6.16 10.25 -1.86
CA LEU A 94 7.26 9.35 -1.53
C LEU A 94 6.76 8.25 -0.60
N GLY A 95 6.72 7.01 -1.09
CA GLY A 95 6.39 5.82 -0.31
C GLY A 95 7.64 5.13 0.23
N LEU A 96 7.57 4.74 1.49
CA LEU A 96 8.65 4.14 2.28
C LEU A 96 8.10 2.93 3.03
N HIS A 97 8.95 1.92 3.22
CA HIS A 97 8.72 0.85 4.18
C HIS A 97 9.85 0.78 5.19
N ASP A 98 9.56 0.39 6.43
CA ASP A 98 10.58 0.07 7.42
C ASP A 98 10.98 -1.43 7.38
N SER A 99 11.88 -1.85 8.28
CA SER A 99 12.32 -3.24 8.40
C SER A 99 11.23 -4.21 8.83
N GLU A 100 10.15 -3.72 9.44
CA GLU A 100 9.00 -4.52 9.87
C GLU A 100 7.95 -4.64 8.74
N GLY A 101 8.20 -3.97 7.60
CA GLY A 101 7.32 -3.97 6.43
C GLY A 101 6.22 -2.91 6.50
N GLU A 102 6.20 -2.08 7.55
CA GLU A 102 5.17 -1.06 7.73
C GLU A 102 5.32 0.06 6.70
N TYR A 103 4.20 0.46 6.11
CA TYR A 103 4.17 1.45 5.04
C TYR A 103 4.00 2.87 5.61
N VAL A 104 4.79 3.81 5.08
CA VAL A 104 4.68 5.25 5.32
C VAL A 104 4.79 6.01 4.00
N THR A 105 3.89 6.96 3.76
CA THR A 105 3.96 7.91 2.65
C THR A 105 4.20 9.33 3.16
N VAL A 106 5.00 10.09 2.42
CA VAL A 106 5.10 11.55 2.53
C VAL A 106 4.42 12.15 1.32
N GLU A 107 3.30 12.83 1.55
CA GLU A 107 2.51 13.50 0.53
C GLU A 107 2.58 15.02 0.74
N GLN A 108 2.77 15.78 -0.34
CA GLN A 108 2.59 17.23 -0.31
C GLN A 108 1.84 17.73 -1.53
N SER A 109 1.01 18.77 -1.36
CA SER A 109 0.27 19.37 -2.47
C SER A 109 -0.22 20.78 -2.14
N THR A 110 -0.46 21.58 -3.19
CA THR A 110 -1.16 22.87 -3.13
C THR A 110 -2.68 22.75 -3.25
N GLN A 111 -3.21 21.53 -3.42
CA GLN A 111 -4.64 21.29 -3.52
C GLN A 111 -5.37 21.74 -2.25
N LYS A 112 -6.69 22.02 -2.36
CA LYS A 112 -7.56 22.32 -1.22
C LYS A 112 -7.32 21.31 -0.07
N PRO A 113 -6.90 21.76 1.13
CA PRO A 113 -6.43 20.85 2.19
C PRO A 113 -7.41 19.75 2.56
N SER A 114 -8.72 20.05 2.64
CA SER A 114 -9.73 19.05 3.00
C SER A 114 -9.82 17.90 1.99
N VAL A 115 -9.64 18.17 0.70
CA VAL A 115 -9.68 17.15 -0.37
C VAL A 115 -8.40 16.33 -0.34
N PHE A 116 -7.26 17.03 -0.28
CA PHE A 116 -5.95 16.40 -0.27
C PHE A 116 -5.74 15.50 0.94
N ILE A 117 -6.10 15.97 2.15
CA ILE A 117 -5.96 15.18 3.38
C ILE A 117 -6.83 13.92 3.30
N ALA A 118 -8.08 14.04 2.85
CA ALA A 118 -8.96 12.88 2.73
C ALA A 118 -8.39 11.83 1.76
N ASP A 119 -7.78 12.26 0.65
CA ASP A 119 -7.13 11.36 -0.31
C ASP A 119 -5.84 10.73 0.24
N ALA A 120 -4.90 11.57 0.70
CA ALA A 120 -3.59 11.16 1.22
C ALA A 120 -3.69 10.24 2.45
N THR A 121 -4.69 10.46 3.30
CA THR A 121 -4.92 9.67 4.52
C THR A 121 -5.91 8.52 4.33
N GLN A 122 -6.43 8.31 3.11
CA GLN A 122 -7.46 7.30 2.85
C GLN A 122 -8.70 7.47 3.76
N SER A 123 -9.17 8.71 3.87
CA SER A 123 -10.34 9.14 4.64
C SER A 123 -10.21 9.08 6.17
N ALA A 124 -8.99 9.22 6.70
CA ALA A 124 -8.78 9.38 8.14
C ALA A 124 -9.46 10.64 8.69
N ARG A 125 -9.83 10.61 9.96
CA ARG A 125 -10.52 11.68 10.67
C ARG A 125 -9.57 12.46 11.55
N GLU A 126 -9.71 13.78 11.54
CA GLU A 126 -8.96 14.66 12.43
C GLU A 126 -9.27 14.35 13.88
N THR A 127 -8.23 14.20 14.69
CA THR A 127 -8.35 14.02 16.14
C THR A 127 -8.15 15.37 16.85
N LYS A 128 -8.34 15.38 18.17
CA LYS A 128 -8.00 16.54 19.02
C LYS A 128 -6.51 16.57 19.40
N VAL A 129 -5.73 15.57 18.97
CA VAL A 129 -4.33 15.42 19.37
C VAL A 129 -3.44 16.17 18.39
N THR A 130 -2.62 17.06 18.93
CA THR A 130 -1.53 17.71 18.19
C THR A 130 -0.19 17.30 18.80
N GLN A 131 0.84 17.32 17.98
CA GLN A 131 2.19 16.96 18.38
C GLN A 131 3.17 17.95 17.75
N ARG A 132 4.07 18.50 18.57
CA ARG A 132 5.16 19.33 18.07
C ARG A 132 6.29 18.43 17.57
N ILE A 133 6.73 18.66 16.34
CA ILE A 133 7.84 17.94 15.70
C ILE A 133 8.76 19.01 15.10
N GLY A 134 9.94 19.17 15.71
CA GLY A 134 10.79 20.34 15.44
C GLY A 134 10.07 21.64 15.79
N ASP A 135 9.99 22.55 14.82
CA ASP A 135 9.31 23.83 14.98
C ASP A 135 7.87 23.85 14.47
N ALA A 136 7.39 22.72 13.92
CA ALA A 136 6.07 22.57 13.36
C ALA A 136 5.12 21.83 14.33
N THR A 137 3.84 22.23 14.30
CA THR A 137 2.76 21.54 15.01
C THR A 137 1.97 20.70 14.03
N TRP A 138 1.97 19.39 14.25
CA TRP A 138 1.26 18.41 13.45
C TRP A 138 -0.04 18.00 14.13
N THR A 139 -1.10 17.84 13.37
CA THR A 139 -2.37 17.29 13.86
C THR A 139 -2.45 15.81 13.52
N ARG A 140 -2.86 14.99 14.48
CA ARG A 140 -3.07 13.55 14.25
C ARG A 140 -4.42 13.30 13.60
N TYR A 141 -4.42 12.40 12.65
CA TYR A 141 -5.58 11.84 11.98
C TYR A 141 -5.56 10.34 12.18
N GLU A 142 -6.73 9.75 12.45
CA GLU A 142 -6.89 8.31 12.65
C GLU A 142 -7.91 7.77 11.65
N GLY A 143 -7.58 6.67 11.01
CA GLY A 143 -8.38 6.08 9.94
C GLY A 143 -8.37 4.56 10.01
N GLU A 144 -9.30 3.93 9.29
CA GLU A 144 -9.34 2.46 9.19
C GLU A 144 -8.12 1.91 8.46
N LYS A 145 -7.66 2.63 7.42
CA LYS A 145 -6.55 2.21 6.57
C LYS A 145 -5.23 2.82 6.99
N TYR A 146 -5.18 4.15 7.14
CA TYR A 146 -3.98 4.88 7.52
C TYR A 146 -4.25 5.80 8.72
N ASP A 147 -3.30 5.79 9.65
CA ASP A 147 -3.09 6.91 10.55
C ASP A 147 -2.23 7.96 9.85
N ALA A 148 -2.33 9.22 10.29
CA ALA A 148 -1.55 10.28 9.70
C ALA A 148 -1.18 11.42 10.66
N LEU A 149 -0.05 12.05 10.35
CA LEU A 149 0.35 13.35 10.84
C LEU A 149 0.17 14.35 9.71
N VAL A 150 -0.62 15.39 9.96
CA VAL A 150 -0.88 16.44 8.97
C VAL A 150 -0.31 17.76 9.45
N LEU A 151 0.49 18.39 8.58
CA LEU A 151 1.03 19.73 8.75
C LEU A 151 0.46 20.63 7.67
N ARG A 152 -0.19 21.71 8.07
CA ARG A 152 -0.72 22.73 7.16
C ARG A 152 0.19 23.95 7.21
N GLU A 153 0.77 24.30 6.07
CA GLU A 153 1.67 25.43 5.94
C GLU A 153 1.13 26.45 4.95
N LYS A 154 1.81 27.59 4.86
CA LYS A 154 1.47 28.61 3.87
C LYS A 154 1.86 28.11 2.48
N GLY A 155 0.86 27.70 1.71
CA GLY A 155 1.02 27.34 0.29
C GLY A 155 0.97 25.84 0.01
N SER A 156 1.07 24.97 1.03
CA SER A 156 0.96 23.53 0.85
C SER A 156 0.46 22.83 2.12
N THR A 157 -0.05 21.61 1.94
CA THR A 157 -0.33 20.68 3.03
C THR A 157 0.65 19.52 2.91
N THR A 158 1.29 19.15 4.02
CA THR A 158 2.17 17.99 4.14
C THR A 158 1.46 16.92 4.97
N VAL A 159 1.43 15.69 4.50
CA VAL A 159 0.83 14.55 5.18
C VAL A 159 1.85 13.42 5.26
N VAL A 160 2.12 12.95 6.47
CA VAL A 160 2.84 11.70 6.70
C VAL A 160 1.81 10.68 7.15
N ALA A 161 1.47 9.73 6.29
CA ALA A 161 0.40 8.76 6.53
C ALA A 161 0.89 7.33 6.31
N GLY A 162 0.23 6.33 6.88
CA GLY A 162 0.63 4.95 6.65
C GLY A 162 -0.08 3.94 7.53
N THR A 163 0.26 2.67 7.35
CA THR A 163 -0.13 1.59 8.27
C THR A 163 0.73 1.60 9.53
N ALA A 164 1.91 2.22 9.45
CA ALA A 164 2.84 2.30 10.56
C ALA A 164 2.25 3.07 11.75
N PRO A 165 2.56 2.66 12.99
CA PRO A 165 2.12 3.37 14.19
C PRO A 165 2.68 4.79 14.28
N PHE A 166 2.05 5.64 15.10
CA PHE A 166 2.40 7.07 15.21
C PHE A 166 3.87 7.35 15.59
N ASP A 167 4.56 6.46 16.29
CA ASP A 167 6.00 6.62 16.58
C ASP A 167 6.84 6.54 15.29
N ARG A 168 6.49 5.65 14.37
CA ARG A 168 7.11 5.51 13.05
C ARG A 168 6.79 6.70 12.15
N LEU A 169 5.52 7.10 12.10
CA LEU A 169 5.12 8.33 11.38
C LEU A 169 5.88 9.56 11.90
N THR A 170 6.04 9.66 13.23
CA THR A 170 6.80 10.74 13.88
C THR A 170 8.27 10.70 13.45
N LYS A 171 8.90 9.52 13.40
CA LYS A 171 10.31 9.39 12.96
C LYS A 171 10.50 9.91 11.54
N VAL A 172 9.61 9.56 10.62
CA VAL A 172 9.66 10.07 9.24
C VAL A 172 9.45 11.58 9.21
N ALA A 173 8.45 12.09 9.93
CA ALA A 173 8.19 13.53 10.03
C ALA A 173 9.38 14.32 10.61
N GLN A 174 10.10 13.77 11.59
CA GLN A 174 11.32 14.36 12.17
C GLN A 174 12.48 14.43 11.18
N ALA A 175 12.54 13.49 10.24
CA ALA A 175 13.59 13.41 9.24
C ALA A 175 13.37 14.37 8.06
N LEU A 176 12.18 14.96 7.91
CA LEU A 176 11.85 15.81 6.76
C LEU A 176 12.75 17.05 6.68
N ARG A 177 13.33 17.27 5.49
CA ARG A 177 14.14 18.44 5.13
C ARG A 177 13.73 18.96 3.77
N THR A 178 13.80 20.27 3.61
CA THR A 178 13.36 20.99 2.39
C THR A 178 14.51 21.53 1.54
N ALA A 179 15.76 21.44 2.02
CA ALA A 179 16.96 21.94 1.36
C ALA A 179 18.06 20.88 1.39
#